data_AF-K6WR93-F1
#
_entry.id   AF-K6WR93-F1
#
_cell.length_a   1.000
_cell.length_b   1.000
_cell.length_c   1.000
_cell.angle_alpha   90.00
_cell.angle_beta   90.00
_cell.angle_gamma   90.00
#
_symmetry.space_group_name_H-M   'P 1'
#
loop_
_entity.id
_entity.type
_entity.pdbx_description
1 polymer ?
#
loop_
_entity_poly.entity_id
_entity_poly.type
_entity_poly.pdbx_seq_one_letter_code
_entity_poly.pdbx_strand_id
1 'polypeptide(L)'
;MAPTTDTGWIHLPTGEVCADPVTCTHDQTAESAELHGPNLAAVNLCATLRGVPFSQALIDSLRDWRDALDRQISNHAVAAASWLAPATDDVLPGADAVRYAESAHHQQRITTLIARRDLADHMLAGADDQHYR
;
A
#
# COMPACT_ATOMS: atom_id res chain seq x y z
N MET A 1 -29.32 4.19 -36.26
CA MET A 1 -28.81 3.56 -35.02
C MET A 1 -27.31 3.80 -35.02
N ALA A 2 -26.80 4.59 -34.06
CA ALA A 2 -25.36 4.85 -33.95
C ALA A 2 -24.69 3.63 -33.28
N PRO A 3 -23.51 3.19 -33.74
CA PRO A 3 -22.76 2.14 -33.05
C PRO A 3 -22.18 2.73 -31.76
N THR A 4 -22.56 2.18 -30.62
CA THR A 4 -21.91 2.43 -29.33
C THR A 4 -20.55 1.74 -29.37
N THR A 5 -19.47 2.51 -29.52
CA THR A 5 -18.11 2.04 -29.24
C THR A 5 -17.97 1.87 -27.73
N ASP A 6 -18.40 0.71 -27.26
CA ASP A 6 -18.12 0.19 -25.93
C ASP A 6 -16.67 -0.32 -25.94
N THR A 7 -15.72 0.58 -25.69
CA THR A 7 -14.33 0.21 -25.40
C THR A 7 -14.33 -0.49 -24.05
N GLY A 8 -14.46 -1.81 -24.08
CA GLY A 8 -14.50 -2.65 -22.89
C GLY A 8 -13.32 -2.34 -21.97
N TRP A 9 -13.64 -2.14 -20.70
CA TRP A 9 -12.68 -1.81 -19.64
C TRP A 9 -11.65 -2.93 -19.52
N ILE A 10 -10.35 -2.63 -19.49
CA ILE A 10 -9.30 -3.66 -19.45
C ILE A 10 -8.78 -3.80 -18.01
N HIS A 11 -8.76 -5.03 -17.50
CA HIS A 11 -8.17 -5.37 -16.21
C HIS A 11 -6.64 -5.24 -16.30
N LEU A 12 -6.09 -4.17 -15.72
CA LEU A 12 -4.66 -3.81 -15.84
C LEU A 12 -3.66 -4.93 -15.46
N PRO A 13 -3.93 -5.77 -14.44
CA PRO A 13 -3.03 -6.88 -14.09
C PRO A 13 -3.01 -8.04 -15.08
N THR A 14 -4.12 -8.33 -15.77
CA THR A 14 -4.26 -9.54 -16.62
C THR A 14 -4.44 -9.24 -18.10
N GLY A 15 -4.74 -7.99 -18.47
CA GLY A 15 -4.98 -7.56 -19.84
C GLY A 15 -6.33 -8.03 -20.42
N GLU A 16 -7.21 -8.62 -19.59
CA GLU A 16 -8.51 -9.12 -20.03
C GLU A 16 -9.58 -8.01 -20.07
N VAL A 17 -10.53 -8.13 -21.00
CA VAL A 17 -11.64 -7.18 -21.16
C VAL A 17 -12.74 -7.50 -20.14
N CYS A 18 -12.93 -6.60 -19.17
CA CYS A 18 -13.97 -6.61 -18.15
C CYS A 18 -15.32 -6.19 -18.75
N ALA A 19 -16.38 -6.92 -18.37
CA ALA A 19 -17.75 -6.63 -18.77
C ALA A 19 -18.44 -5.54 -17.91
N ASP A 20 -17.86 -5.13 -16.78
CA ASP A 20 -18.49 -4.17 -15.85
C ASP A 20 -17.45 -3.33 -15.08
N PRO A 21 -17.55 -1.99 -15.08
CA PRO A 21 -16.64 -1.09 -14.34
C PRO A 21 -16.68 -1.23 -12.82
N VAL A 22 -17.76 -1.78 -12.23
CA VAL A 22 -17.92 -1.92 -10.77
C VAL A 22 -17.24 -3.18 -10.24
N THR A 23 -17.15 -4.23 -11.05
CA THR A 23 -16.45 -5.48 -10.65
C THR A 23 -14.96 -5.44 -10.97
N CYS A 24 -14.52 -4.61 -11.93
CA CYS A 24 -13.11 -4.43 -12.29
C CYS A 24 -12.32 -3.58 -11.27
N THR A 25 -12.98 -3.01 -10.25
CA THR A 25 -12.37 -2.34 -9.08
C THR A 25 -12.19 -3.28 -7.87
N HIS A 26 -12.56 -4.57 -7.98
CA HIS A 26 -12.55 -5.50 -6.85
C HIS A 26 -11.32 -6.42 -6.77
N ASP A 27 -10.13 -5.82 -6.95
CA ASP A 27 -8.95 -6.28 -6.20
C ASP A 27 -8.33 -5.17 -5.33
N GLN A 28 -9.17 -4.25 -4.85
CA GLN A 28 -8.83 -3.32 -3.75
C GLN A 28 -8.72 -4.02 -2.38
N THR A 29 -8.72 -5.36 -2.33
CA THR A 29 -8.62 -6.09 -1.05
C THR A 29 -7.27 -5.88 -0.36
N ALA A 30 -6.25 -5.43 -1.10
CA ALA A 30 -4.95 -5.02 -0.54
C ALA A 30 -4.83 -3.52 -0.21
N GLU A 31 -5.72 -2.65 -0.71
CA GLU A 31 -5.62 -1.19 -0.52
C GLU A 31 -6.14 -0.73 0.86
N SER A 32 -6.97 -1.54 1.52
CA SER A 32 -7.65 -1.18 2.79
C SER A 32 -7.15 -1.94 4.02
N ALA A 33 -6.07 -2.72 3.94
CA ALA A 33 -5.43 -3.16 5.16
C ALA A 33 -4.68 -1.95 5.75
N GLU A 34 -5.35 -1.20 6.63
CA GLU A 34 -4.65 -0.27 7.49
C GLU A 34 -3.53 -1.05 8.19
N LEU A 35 -2.29 -0.78 7.80
CA LEU A 35 -1.12 -1.37 8.45
C LEU A 35 -1.00 -0.73 9.83
N HIS A 36 -1.77 -1.26 10.76
CA HIS A 36 -1.63 -1.01 12.18
C HIS A 36 -0.27 -1.56 12.63
N GLY A 37 0.36 -0.87 13.58
CA GLY A 37 1.61 -1.34 14.17
C GLY A 37 1.45 -2.68 14.88
N PRO A 38 2.56 -3.28 15.36
CA PRO A 38 2.55 -4.58 16.02
C PRO A 38 1.53 -4.66 17.15
N ASN A 39 0.65 -5.66 17.09
CA ASN A 39 -0.26 -5.96 18.18
C ASN A 39 0.48 -6.77 19.26
N LEU A 40 0.70 -6.19 20.43
CA LEU A 40 1.47 -6.81 21.51
C LEU A 40 0.88 -8.16 21.99
N ALA A 41 -0.45 -8.32 21.95
CA ALA A 41 -1.07 -9.60 22.31
C ALA A 41 -0.74 -10.68 21.27
N ALA A 42 -0.74 -10.33 19.99
CA ALA A 42 -0.35 -11.23 18.91
C ALA A 42 1.15 -11.56 18.97
N VAL A 43 2.01 -10.57 19.25
CA VAL A 43 3.45 -10.78 19.45
C VAL A 43 3.72 -11.73 20.62
N ASN A 44 3.03 -11.55 21.75
CA ASN A 44 3.19 -12.42 22.91
C ASN A 44 2.74 -13.86 22.65
N LEU A 45 1.63 -14.03 21.92
CA LEU A 45 1.17 -15.33 21.47
C LEU A 45 2.22 -15.98 20.54
N CYS A 46 2.73 -15.25 19.55
CA CYS A 46 3.78 -15.73 18.66
C CYS A 46 5.07 -16.11 19.40
N ALA A 47 5.50 -15.31 20.37
CA ALA A 47 6.66 -15.61 21.21
C ALA A 47 6.49 -16.94 21.95
N THR A 48 5.31 -17.13 22.56
CA THR A 48 4.95 -18.35 23.28
C THR A 48 4.94 -19.57 22.35
N LEU A 49 4.29 -19.45 21.18
CA LEU A 49 4.19 -20.55 20.21
C LEU A 49 5.54 -20.93 19.60
N ARG A 50 6.43 -19.97 19.40
CA ARG A 50 7.77 -20.18 18.83
C ARG A 50 8.83 -20.54 19.87
N GLY A 51 8.51 -20.45 21.16
CA GLY A 51 9.46 -20.68 22.26
C GLY A 51 10.61 -19.66 22.28
N VAL A 52 10.37 -18.42 21.84
CA VAL A 52 11.37 -17.35 21.79
C VAL A 52 11.05 -16.25 22.81
N PRO A 53 12.04 -15.45 23.23
CA PRO A 53 11.78 -14.27 24.06
C PRO A 53 10.83 -13.29 23.38
N PHE A 54 9.98 -12.64 24.18
CA PHE A 54 9.06 -11.61 23.69
C PHE A 54 9.79 -10.49 22.93
N SER A 55 10.96 -10.07 23.42
CA SER A 55 11.80 -9.05 22.76
C SER A 55 12.19 -9.46 21.33
N GLN A 56 12.59 -10.71 21.13
CA GLN A 56 12.92 -11.24 19.81
C GLN A 56 11.69 -11.24 18.89
N ALA A 57 10.55 -11.75 19.37
CA ALA A 57 9.31 -11.76 18.59
C ALA A 57 8.81 -10.35 18.25
N LEU A 58 9.02 -9.38 19.13
CA LEU A 58 8.68 -7.98 18.91
C LEU A 58 9.58 -7.34 17.84
N ILE A 59 10.90 -7.58 17.89
CA ILE A 59 11.84 -7.12 16.88
C ILE A 59 11.47 -7.68 15.51
N ASP A 60 11.18 -8.98 15.43
CA ASP A 60 10.76 -9.63 14.17
C ASP A 60 9.46 -9.00 13.65
N SER A 61 8.47 -8.79 14.52
CA SER A 61 7.20 -8.15 14.14
C SER A 61 7.37 -6.70 13.68
N LEU A 62 8.31 -5.95 14.27
CA LEU A 62 8.63 -4.58 13.86
C LEU A 62 9.31 -4.55 12.48
N ARG A 63 10.20 -5.51 12.20
CA ARG A 63 10.82 -5.67 10.87
C ARG A 63 9.77 -6.02 9.81
N ASP A 64 8.90 -6.99 10.08
CA ASP A 64 7.82 -7.37 9.18
C ASP A 64 6.88 -6.19 8.89
N TRP A 65 6.56 -5.40 9.92
CA TRP A 65 5.74 -4.21 9.77
C TRP A 65 6.43 -3.13 8.92
N ARG A 66 7.70 -2.84 9.16
CA ARG A 66 8.50 -1.89 8.35
C ARG A 66 8.53 -2.33 6.88
N ASP A 67 8.82 -3.60 6.61
CA ASP A 67 8.90 -4.11 5.24
C ASP A 67 7.51 -4.11 4.55
N ALA A 68 6.42 -4.27 5.30
CA ALA A 68 5.07 -4.07 4.79
C ALA A 68 4.78 -2.59 4.45
N LEU A 69 5.24 -1.65 5.27
CA LEU A 69 5.13 -0.21 5.00
C LEU A 69 5.90 0.19 3.74
N ASP A 70 7.13 -0.30 3.57
CA ASP A 70 7.94 -0.03 2.37
C ASP A 70 7.27 -0.52 1.08
N ARG A 71 6.62 -1.70 1.13
CA ARG A 71 5.82 -2.22 0.01
C ARG A 71 4.61 -1.34 -0.29
N GLN A 72 3.86 -0.88 0.72
CA GLN A 72 2.72 0.02 0.49
C GLN A 72 3.15 1.40 -0.04
N ILE A 73 4.26 1.94 0.44
CA ILE A 73 4.84 3.19 -0.09
C ILE A 73 5.15 3.02 -1.58
N SER A 74 5.80 1.91 -1.94
CA SER A 74 6.13 1.60 -3.34
C SER A 74 4.88 1.48 -4.21
N ASN A 75 3.85 0.78 -3.73
CA ASN A 75 2.58 0.63 -4.46
C ASN A 75 1.89 1.97 -4.69
N HIS A 76 1.79 2.82 -3.66
CA HIS A 76 1.21 4.16 -3.82
C HIS A 76 2.06 5.07 -4.70
N ALA A 77 3.38 4.92 -4.71
CA ALA A 77 4.25 5.68 -5.61
C ALA A 77 4.01 5.29 -7.08
N VAL A 78 3.86 4.00 -7.36
CA VAL A 78 3.50 3.50 -8.70
C VAL A 78 2.11 3.99 -9.11
N ALA A 79 1.13 3.94 -8.20
CA ALA A 79 -0.23 4.43 -8.46
C ALA A 79 -0.26 5.96 -8.70
N ALA A 80 0.47 6.75 -7.92
CA ALA A 80 0.59 8.18 -8.17
C ALA A 80 1.20 8.48 -9.54
N ALA A 81 2.25 7.74 -9.92
CA ALA A 81 2.90 7.89 -11.22
C ALA A 81 1.98 7.51 -12.38
N SER A 82 1.15 6.46 -12.24
CA SER A 82 0.22 6.05 -13.31
C SER A 82 -0.85 7.10 -13.58
N TRP A 83 -1.33 7.79 -12.55
CA TRP A 83 -2.27 8.90 -12.72
C TRP A 83 -1.65 10.10 -13.45
N LEU A 84 -0.36 10.35 -13.29
CA LEU A 84 0.35 11.48 -13.91
C LEU A 84 0.98 11.15 -15.28
N ALA A 85 1.14 9.87 -15.62
CA ALA A 85 1.71 9.45 -16.91
C ALA A 85 0.88 10.03 -18.08
N PRO A 86 1.51 10.55 -19.15
CA PRO A 86 0.77 11.07 -20.29
C PRO A 86 -0.14 9.97 -20.85
N ALA A 87 -1.46 10.21 -20.83
CA ALA A 87 -2.41 9.24 -21.31
C ALA A 87 -2.19 9.01 -22.81
N THR A 88 -2.15 7.75 -23.21
CA THR A 88 -1.91 7.36 -24.61
C THR A 88 -3.13 7.49 -25.50
N ASP A 89 -4.32 7.77 -24.94
CA ASP A 89 -5.57 7.94 -25.68
C ASP A 89 -6.45 9.08 -25.12
N ASP A 90 -7.31 9.60 -26.01
CA ASP A 90 -8.25 10.72 -25.89
C ASP A 90 -8.67 11.09 -24.45
N VAL A 91 -7.88 11.97 -23.82
CA VAL A 91 -8.21 12.54 -22.52
C VAL A 91 -9.40 13.48 -22.69
N LEU A 92 -10.56 13.08 -22.17
CA LEU A 92 -11.73 13.95 -22.12
C LEU A 92 -11.39 15.29 -21.43
N PRO A 93 -11.84 16.43 -21.98
CA PRO A 93 -11.65 17.72 -21.33
C PRO A 93 -12.17 17.70 -19.89
N GLY A 94 -11.31 18.01 -18.91
CA GLY A 94 -11.64 18.01 -17.49
C GLY A 94 -11.14 16.80 -16.68
N ALA A 95 -10.58 15.77 -17.33
CA ALA A 95 -10.01 14.62 -16.64
C ALA A 95 -8.72 14.96 -15.85
N ASP A 96 -8.01 16.03 -16.22
CA ASP A 96 -6.76 16.44 -15.54
C ASP A 96 -6.98 16.74 -14.05
N ALA A 97 -8.06 17.42 -13.69
CA ALA A 97 -8.36 17.74 -12.29
C ALA A 97 -8.54 16.47 -11.44
N VAL A 98 -9.19 15.45 -11.99
CA VAL A 98 -9.38 14.15 -11.34
C VAL A 98 -8.05 13.42 -11.20
N ARG A 99 -7.24 13.37 -12.26
CA ARG A 99 -5.92 12.74 -12.25
C ARG A 99 -4.99 13.37 -11.21
N TYR A 100 -4.97 14.70 -11.12
CA TYR A 100 -4.20 15.40 -10.10
C TYR A 100 -4.73 15.12 -8.69
N ALA A 101 -6.05 15.06 -8.49
CA ALA A 101 -6.65 14.75 -7.20
C ALA A 101 -6.28 13.33 -6.72
N GLU A 102 -6.37 12.34 -7.60
CA GLU A 102 -6.01 10.95 -7.28
C GLU A 102 -4.50 10.79 -7.01
N SER A 103 -3.65 11.43 -7.83
CA SER A 103 -2.22 11.47 -7.56
C SER A 103 -1.89 12.13 -6.21
N ALA A 104 -2.58 13.22 -5.86
CA ALA A 104 -2.39 13.91 -4.59
C ALA A 104 -2.85 13.05 -3.41
N HIS A 105 -3.93 12.28 -3.57
CA HIS A 105 -4.40 11.32 -2.57
C HIS A 105 -3.32 10.28 -2.25
N HIS A 106 -2.76 9.64 -3.28
CA HIS A 106 -1.67 8.68 -3.09
C HIS A 106 -0.42 9.31 -2.47
N GLN A 107 -0.08 10.56 -2.83
CA GLN A 107 1.04 11.28 -2.21
C GLN A 107 0.82 11.56 -0.72
N GLN A 108 -0.41 11.89 -0.31
CA GLN A 108 -0.77 12.06 1.10
C GLN A 108 -0.67 10.72 1.87
N ARG A 109 -1.08 9.62 1.25
CA ARG A 109 -0.92 8.27 1.80
C ARG A 109 0.55 7.90 2.01
N ILE A 110 1.41 8.14 1.01
CA ILE A 110 2.86 7.94 1.12
C ILE A 110 3.43 8.72 2.30
N THR A 111 3.08 10.00 2.45
CA THR A 111 3.55 10.84 3.56
C THR A 111 3.20 10.24 4.92
N THR A 112 1.97 9.72 5.05
CA THR A 112 1.51 9.08 6.28
C THR A 112 2.28 7.78 6.56
N LEU A 113 2.56 6.99 5.53
CA LEU A 113 3.28 5.72 5.67
C LEU A 113 4.76 5.94 6.00
N ILE A 114 5.40 6.97 5.46
CA ILE A 114 6.79 7.34 5.79
C ILE A 114 6.90 7.64 7.28
N ALA A 115 6.00 8.45 7.85
CA ALA A 115 6.03 8.75 9.29
C ALA A 115 5.91 7.49 10.17
N ARG A 116 5.12 6.49 9.74
CA ARG A 116 5.00 5.20 10.43
C ARG A 116 6.25 4.34 10.27
N ARG A 117 6.87 4.37 9.09
CA ARG A 117 8.11 3.66 8.79
C ARG A 117 9.28 4.23 9.60
N ASP A 118 9.34 5.55 9.75
CA ASP A 118 10.31 6.22 10.62
C ASP A 118 10.09 5.83 12.08
N LEU A 119 8.84 5.72 12.55
CA LEU A 119 8.56 5.21 13.89
C LEU A 119 9.07 3.77 14.08
N ALA A 120 8.84 2.88 13.10
CA ALA A 120 9.35 1.52 13.14
C ALA A 120 10.88 1.47 13.23
N ASP A 121 11.56 2.31 12.44
CA ASP A 121 13.02 2.45 12.48
C ASP A 121 13.54 2.94 13.83
N HIS A 122 12.89 3.95 14.43
CA HIS A 122 13.27 4.43 15.78
C HIS A 122 13.12 3.33 16.84
N MET A 123 12.05 2.54 16.77
CA MET A 123 11.83 1.42 17.70
C MET A 123 12.88 0.32 17.53
N LEU A 124 13.29 0.03 16.29
CA LEU A 124 14.34 -0.96 15.99
C LEU A 124 15.71 -0.47 16.43
N ALA A 125 16.07 0.78 16.16
CA ALA A 125 17.34 1.37 16.61
C ALA A 125 17.46 1.36 18.13
N GLY A 126 16.37 1.67 18.85
CA GLY A 126 16.32 1.59 20.31
C GLY A 126 16.47 0.17 20.87
N ALA A 127 16.16 -0.87 20.07
CA ALA A 127 16.35 -2.26 20.46
C ALA A 127 17.81 -2.70 20.31
N ASP A 128 18.49 -2.27 19.25
CA ASP A 128 19.91 -2.57 19.01
C ASP A 128 20.82 -1.91 20.06
N ASP A 129 20.49 -0.69 20.50
CA ASP A 129 21.22 0.02 21.56
C ASP A 129 21.13 -0.69 22.94
N GLN A 130 20.09 -1.48 23.19
CA GLN A 130 19.93 -2.24 24.43
C GLN A 130 20.71 -3.55 24.46
N HIS A 131 21.21 -4.04 23.32
CA HIS A 131 22.05 -5.23 23.26
C HIS A 131 23.53 -4.99 23.64
N TYR A 132 23.96 -3.72 23.73
CA TYR A 132 25.33 -3.33 24.07
C TYR A 132 25.51 -2.83 25.52
N ARG A 133 24.53 -3.02 26.39
CA ARG A 133 24.62 -2.73 27.84
C ARG A 133 24.39 -3.99 28.66
#